data_AF-A0A1E8FE66-F1
#
_entry.id   AF-A0A1E8FE66-F1
#
_cell.length_a   1.000
_cell.length_b   1.000
_cell.length_c   1.000
_cell.angle_alpha   90.00
_cell.angle_beta   90.00
_cell.angle_gamma   90.00
#
_symmetry.space_group_name_H-M   'P 1'
#
loop_
_entity.id
_entity.type
_entity.pdbx_description
1 polymer ?
#
loop_
_entity_poly.entity_id
_entity_poly.type
_entity_poly.pdbx_seq_one_letter_code
_entity_poly.pdbx_strand_id
1 'polypeptide(L)'
;MARILKWLLFGVLCSLLPIGFVAIDFFTNGKSFNLANLIGNGELLLVTSGIAAAGLGELISESPKKSIGVMFTGASSLILIGVCSYSFSSVVSSQNPDISNITSGSIWVFIISVFTTVVCFIQSETPSWKI
;
A
#
# COMPACT_ATOMS: atom_id res chain seq x y z
N MET A 1 17.73 1.01 -8.38
CA MET A 1 18.20 1.53 -7.06
C MET A 1 17.78 2.97 -6.74
N ALA A 2 18.28 4.01 -7.44
CA ALA A 2 17.99 5.41 -7.07
C ALA A 2 16.50 5.80 -7.17
N ARG A 3 15.75 5.14 -8.06
CA ARG A 3 14.29 5.30 -8.19
C ARG A 3 13.53 4.67 -7.04
N ILE A 4 13.89 3.45 -6.64
CA ILE A 4 13.33 2.80 -5.44
C ILE A 4 13.55 3.71 -4.21
N LEU A 5 14.72 4.33 -4.10
CA LEU A 5 15.00 5.27 -3.01
C LEU A 5 14.10 6.52 -3.06
N LYS A 6 13.90 7.10 -4.25
CA LYS A 6 12.97 8.24 -4.44
C LYS A 6 11.52 7.84 -4.16
N TRP A 7 11.10 6.67 -4.60
CA TRP A 7 9.78 6.14 -4.33
C TRP A 7 9.55 5.90 -2.83
N LEU A 8 10.56 5.37 -2.13
CA LEU A 8 10.49 5.17 -0.69
C LEU A 8 10.45 6.52 0.05
N LEU A 9 11.23 7.52 -0.39
CA LEU A 9 11.28 8.85 0.21
C LEU A 9 10.06 9.73 -0.09
N PHE A 10 9.47 9.65 -1.28
CA PHE A 10 8.40 10.56 -1.71
C PHE A 10 7.05 9.87 -1.91
N GLY A 11 7.03 8.58 -2.22
CA GLY A 11 5.79 7.80 -2.32
C GLY A 11 5.36 7.28 -0.96
N VAL A 12 6.22 6.48 -0.31
CA VAL A 12 5.90 5.85 0.98
C VAL A 12 5.90 6.88 2.11
N LEU A 13 6.89 7.75 2.19
CA LEU A 13 6.99 8.73 3.26
C LEU A 13 5.87 9.79 3.22
N CYS A 14 5.47 10.24 2.02
CA CYS A 14 4.31 11.13 1.87
C CYS A 14 2.97 10.42 2.11
N SER A 15 2.86 9.12 1.82
CA SER A 15 1.65 8.36 2.17
C SER A 15 1.57 8.04 3.66
N LEU A 16 2.68 8.09 4.40
CA LEU A 16 2.70 8.04 5.87
C LEU A 16 2.37 9.38 6.55
N LEU A 17 2.31 10.49 5.81
CA LEU A 17 2.01 11.81 6.38
C LEU A 17 0.65 11.88 7.13
N PRO A 18 -0.45 11.31 6.60
CA PRO A 18 -1.75 11.26 7.28
C PRO A 18 -1.66 10.55 8.63
N ILE A 19 -0.93 9.43 8.69
CA ILE A 19 -0.67 8.67 9.92
C ILE A 19 0.06 9.56 10.95
N GLY A 20 1.03 10.36 10.47
CA GLY A 20 1.72 11.35 11.29
C GLY A 20 0.81 12.45 11.84
N PHE A 21 -0.11 12.98 11.03
CA PHE A 21 -1.08 13.98 11.50
C PHE A 21 -2.04 13.42 12.55
N VAL A 22 -2.47 12.18 12.38
CA VAL A 22 -3.36 11.53 13.35
C VAL A 22 -2.60 11.26 14.65
N ALA A 23 -1.32 10.86 14.57
CA ALA A 23 -0.45 10.76 15.75
C ALA A 23 -0.33 12.09 16.53
N ILE A 24 -0.18 13.21 15.82
CA ILE A 24 -0.14 14.56 16.41
C ILE A 24 -1.50 14.90 17.04
N ASP A 25 -2.61 14.53 16.40
CA ASP A 25 -3.96 14.71 16.93
C ASP A 25 -4.18 13.92 18.23
N PHE A 26 -3.68 12.67 18.32
CA PHE A 26 -3.68 11.90 19.57
C PHE A 26 -2.91 12.60 20.69
N PHE A 27 -1.73 13.15 20.39
CA PHE A 27 -0.91 13.88 21.35
C PHE A 27 -1.58 15.18 21.82
N THR A 28 -2.20 15.91 20.90
CA THR A 28 -2.89 17.18 21.19
C THR A 28 -4.18 16.98 21.98
N ASN A 29 -4.91 15.88 21.71
CA ASN A 29 -6.15 15.54 22.41
C ASN A 29 -5.94 14.70 23.69
N GLY A 30 -4.69 14.41 24.08
CA GLY A 30 -4.37 13.65 25.30
C GLY A 30 -4.89 12.21 25.29
N LYS A 31 -5.16 11.64 24.10
CA LYS A 31 -5.63 10.25 23.95
C LYS A 31 -4.44 9.31 23.95
N SER A 32 -4.59 8.14 24.57
CA SER A 32 -3.54 7.11 24.55
C SER A 32 -3.27 6.67 23.11
N PHE A 33 -1.98 6.63 22.75
CA PHE A 33 -1.55 6.22 21.41
C PHE A 33 -1.94 4.76 21.17
N ASN A 34 -2.98 4.55 20.36
CA ASN A 34 -3.49 3.22 20.08
C ASN A 34 -3.37 2.93 18.58
N LEU A 35 -2.31 2.21 18.21
CA LEU A 35 -2.08 1.77 16.83
C LEU A 35 -3.28 0.98 16.27
N ALA A 36 -4.00 0.21 17.10
CA ALA A 36 -5.16 -0.53 16.64
C ALA A 36 -6.31 0.42 16.22
N ASN A 37 -6.44 1.56 16.89
CA ASN A 37 -7.45 2.56 16.51
C ASN A 37 -7.04 3.29 15.23
N LEU A 38 -5.74 3.57 15.07
CA LEU A 38 -5.16 4.19 13.87
C LEU A 38 -5.36 3.31 12.63
N ILE A 39 -4.99 2.03 12.75
CA ILE A 39 -5.08 1.04 11.67
C ILE A 39 -6.54 0.65 11.43
N GLY A 40 -7.35 0.56 12.49
CA GLY A 40 -8.78 0.24 12.45
C GLY A 40 -9.62 1.26 11.68
N ASN A 41 -9.16 2.52 11.56
CA ASN A 41 -9.80 3.54 10.75
C ASN A 41 -9.55 3.40 9.23
N GLY A 42 -8.76 2.39 8.81
CA GLY A 42 -8.49 2.13 7.40
C GLY A 42 -7.41 3.05 6.79
N GLU A 43 -6.72 3.86 7.59
CA GLU A 43 -5.60 4.69 7.13
C GLU A 43 -4.48 3.83 6.53
N LEU A 44 -4.21 2.66 7.14
CA LEU A 44 -3.23 1.71 6.62
C LEU A 44 -3.64 1.17 5.24
N LEU A 45 -4.94 0.98 4.99
CA LEU A 45 -5.46 0.53 3.69
C LEU A 45 -5.28 1.59 2.61
N LEU A 46 -5.41 2.88 2.95
CA LEU A 46 -5.12 3.99 2.04
C LEU A 46 -3.63 4.08 1.69
N VAL A 47 -2.74 3.89 2.68
CA VAL A 47 -1.30 3.80 2.41
C VAL A 47 -1.00 2.61 1.50
N THR A 48 -1.63 1.47 1.79
CA THR A 48 -1.45 0.22 1.05
C THR A 48 -1.85 0.34 -0.41
N SER A 49 -2.99 1.00 -0.69
CA SER A 49 -3.48 1.21 -2.05
C SER A 49 -2.60 2.18 -2.83
N GLY A 50 -2.08 3.23 -2.18
CA GLY A 50 -1.12 4.16 -2.78
C GLY A 50 0.19 3.48 -3.17
N ILE A 51 0.72 2.62 -2.30
CA ILE A 51 1.93 1.81 -2.57
C ILE A 51 1.71 0.90 -3.78
N ALA A 52 0.60 0.14 -3.80
CA ALA A 52 0.26 -0.76 -4.90
C ALA A 52 0.03 -0.01 -6.23
N ALA A 53 -0.63 1.16 -6.19
CA ALA A 53 -0.86 2.00 -7.36
C ALA A 53 0.45 2.56 -7.93
N ALA A 54 1.40 2.93 -7.07
CA ALA A 54 2.71 3.39 -7.51
C ALA A 54 3.52 2.26 -8.18
N GLY A 55 3.52 1.05 -7.60
CA GLY A 55 4.15 -0.12 -8.22
C GLY A 55 3.53 -0.49 -9.57
N LEU A 56 2.20 -0.41 -9.68
CA LEU A 56 1.48 -0.61 -10.94
C LEU A 56 1.83 0.46 -11.98
N GLY A 57 1.91 1.73 -11.58
CA GLY A 57 2.26 2.84 -12.46
C GLY A 57 3.64 2.70 -13.08
N GLU A 58 4.63 2.30 -12.29
CA GLU A 58 5.99 2.00 -12.76
C GLU A 58 6.00 0.82 -13.73
N LEU A 59 5.25 -0.24 -13.42
CA LEU A 59 5.13 -1.40 -14.28
C LEU A 59 4.52 -1.05 -15.65
N ILE A 60 3.52 -0.15 -15.68
CA ILE A 60 2.87 0.32 -16.91
C ILE A 60 3.78 1.26 -17.71
N SER A 61 4.50 2.17 -17.03
CA SER A 61 5.29 3.21 -17.70
C SER A 61 6.60 2.70 -18.29
N GLU A 62 7.22 1.67 -17.70
CA GLU A 62 8.59 1.27 -18.03
C GLU A 62 8.75 -0.18 -18.52
N SER A 63 7.68 -0.95 -18.73
CA SER A 63 7.80 -2.32 -19.26
C SER A 63 7.76 -2.35 -20.79
N PRO A 64 8.90 -2.42 -21.52
CA PRO A 64 8.92 -2.52 -22.98
C PRO A 64 8.47 -3.89 -23.51
N LYS A 65 8.28 -4.91 -22.65
CA LYS A 65 7.83 -6.25 -23.04
C LYS A 65 6.63 -6.71 -22.21
N LYS A 66 5.60 -7.23 -22.91
CA LYS A 66 4.45 -7.94 -22.33
C LYS A 66 4.85 -9.37 -21.91
N SER A 67 5.70 -9.49 -20.88
CA SER A 67 5.97 -10.81 -20.27
C SER A 67 4.78 -11.24 -19.42
N ILE A 68 4.47 -12.55 -19.40
CA ILE A 68 3.38 -13.12 -18.59
C ILE A 68 3.54 -12.75 -17.11
N GLY A 69 4.79 -12.64 -16.63
CA GLY A 69 5.12 -12.28 -15.25
C GLY A 69 4.74 -10.84 -14.91
N VAL A 70 4.95 -9.90 -15.83
CA VAL A 70 4.56 -8.48 -15.70
C VAL A 70 3.03 -8.35 -15.68
N MET A 71 2.34 -9.16 -16.51
CA MET A 71 0.88 -9.16 -16.54
C MET A 71 0.29 -9.70 -15.23
N PHE A 72 0.91 -10.73 -14.64
CA PHE A 72 0.48 -11.33 -13.38
C PHE A 72 0.73 -10.39 -12.18
N THR A 73 1.89 -9.74 -12.11
CA THR A 73 2.20 -8.79 -11.03
C THR A 73 1.33 -7.54 -11.14
N GLY A 74 1.10 -7.01 -12.35
CA GLY A 74 0.17 -5.90 -12.56
C GLY A 74 -1.27 -6.24 -12.18
N ALA A 75 -1.76 -7.43 -12.56
CA ALA A 75 -3.08 -7.91 -12.16
C ALA A 75 -3.20 -8.07 -10.64
N SER A 76 -2.15 -8.59 -9.99
CA SER A 76 -2.10 -8.71 -8.52
C SER A 76 -2.19 -7.35 -7.83
N SER A 77 -1.45 -6.34 -8.31
CA SER A 77 -1.51 -4.97 -7.79
C SER A 77 -2.90 -4.35 -7.94
N LEU A 78 -3.57 -4.56 -9.08
CA LEU A 78 -4.95 -4.10 -9.30
C LEU A 78 -5.94 -4.76 -8.34
N ILE A 79 -5.84 -6.08 -8.15
CA ILE A 79 -6.68 -6.82 -7.20
C ILE A 79 -6.45 -6.29 -5.78
N LEU A 80 -5.20 -6.04 -5.38
CA LEU A 80 -4.88 -5.47 -4.06
C LEU A 80 -5.51 -4.10 -3.84
N ILE A 81 -5.48 -3.21 -4.85
CA ILE A 81 -6.14 -1.90 -4.77
C ILE A 81 -7.65 -2.06 -4.61
N GLY A 82 -8.26 -3.01 -5.35
CA GLY A 82 -9.69 -3.32 -5.24
C GLY A 82 -10.07 -3.85 -3.86
N VAL A 83 -9.27 -4.77 -3.30
CA VAL A 83 -9.46 -5.30 -1.94
C VAL A 83 -9.33 -4.19 -0.91
N CYS A 84 -8.32 -3.33 -1.01
CA CYS A 84 -8.17 -2.19 -0.10
C CYS A 84 -9.39 -1.25 -0.14
N SER A 85 -9.90 -0.95 -1.34
CA SER A 85 -11.07 -0.08 -1.52
C SER A 85 -12.33 -0.70 -0.93
N TYR A 86 -12.53 -2.01 -1.13
CA TYR A 86 -13.66 -2.74 -0.56
C TYR A 86 -13.57 -2.80 0.97
N SER A 87 -12.40 -3.15 1.52
CA SER A 87 -12.17 -3.19 2.96
C SER A 87 -12.35 -1.82 3.61
N PHE A 88 -11.87 -0.74 2.98
CA PHE A 88 -12.08 0.62 3.47
C PHE A 88 -13.56 1.00 3.49
N SER A 89 -14.31 0.69 2.41
CA SER A 89 -15.76 0.91 2.37
C SER A 89 -16.51 0.14 3.46
N SER A 90 -16.09 -1.10 3.74
CA SER A 90 -16.67 -1.92 4.81
C SER A 90 -16.40 -1.36 6.20
N VAL A 91 -15.22 -0.78 6.44
CA VAL A 91 -14.88 -0.09 7.70
C VAL A 91 -15.76 1.13 7.90
N VAL A 92 -15.88 1.98 6.87
CA VAL A 92 -16.69 3.21 6.94
C VAL A 92 -18.20 2.92 7.10
N SER A 93 -18.68 1.81 6.53
CA SER A 93 -20.10 1.43 6.58
C SER A 93 -20.51 0.72 7.88
N SER A 94 -19.56 0.26 8.70
CA SER A 94 -19.85 -0.51 9.92
C SER A 94 -19.99 0.41 11.13
N GLN A 95 -21.13 0.37 11.82
CA GLN A 95 -21.38 1.18 13.03
C GLN A 95 -20.64 0.66 14.29
N ASN A 96 -20.28 -0.63 14.33
CA ASN A 96 -19.43 -1.24 15.37
C ASN A 96 -18.37 -2.13 14.72
N PRO A 97 -17.28 -1.55 14.17
CA PRO A 97 -16.23 -2.33 13.56
C PRO A 97 -15.46 -3.13 14.62
N ASP A 98 -15.29 -4.43 14.42
CA ASP A 98 -14.35 -5.25 15.20
C ASP A 98 -12.92 -4.83 14.87
N ILE A 99 -12.40 -3.86 15.62
CA ILE A 99 -11.11 -3.19 15.43
C ILE A 99 -9.97 -4.22 15.35
N SER A 100 -10.04 -5.31 16.12
CA SER A 100 -9.01 -6.35 16.16
C SER A 100 -8.87 -7.09 14.83
N ASN A 101 -9.98 -7.45 14.20
CA ASN A 101 -9.98 -8.22 12.95
C ASN A 101 -9.60 -7.35 11.75
N ILE A 102 -10.08 -6.10 11.73
CA ILE A 102 -9.73 -5.10 10.71
C ILE A 102 -8.25 -4.72 10.80
N THR A 103 -7.72 -4.55 12.01
CA THR A 103 -6.30 -4.25 12.23
C THR A 103 -5.40 -5.37 11.71
N SER A 104 -5.72 -6.62 12.07
CA SER A 104 -4.95 -7.80 11.63
C SER A 104 -4.99 -7.96 10.12
N GLY A 105 -6.17 -7.82 9.50
CA GLY A 105 -6.33 -7.91 8.05
C GLY A 105 -5.57 -6.81 7.30
N SER A 106 -5.63 -5.57 7.78
CA SER A 106 -4.95 -4.44 7.14
C SER A 106 -3.42 -4.58 7.16
N ILE A 107 -2.86 -5.10 8.26
CA ILE A 107 -1.41 -5.36 8.36
C ILE A 107 -0.97 -6.41 7.32
N TRP A 108 -1.73 -7.49 7.18
CA TRP A 108 -1.44 -8.53 6.20
C TRP A 108 -1.47 -8.00 4.76
N VAL A 109 -2.51 -7.24 4.40
CA VAL A 109 -2.65 -6.65 3.06
C VAL A 109 -1.53 -5.63 2.80
N PHE A 110 -1.13 -4.85 3.81
CA PHE A 110 0.00 -3.93 3.72
C PHE A 110 1.32 -4.64 3.41
N ILE A 111 1.64 -5.71 4.15
CA ILE A 111 2.88 -6.47 3.93
C ILE A 111 2.90 -7.04 2.50
N ILE A 112 1.81 -7.67 2.07
CA ILE A 112 1.70 -8.26 0.72
C ILE A 112 1.88 -7.17 -0.36
N SER A 113 1.24 -6.01 -0.19
CA SER A 113 1.36 -4.87 -1.11
C SER A 113 2.79 -4.36 -1.24
N VAL A 114 3.51 -4.21 -0.12
CA VAL A 114 4.93 -3.80 -0.14
C VAL A 114 5.76 -4.81 -0.92
N PHE A 115 5.58 -6.11 -0.65
CA PHE A 115 6.30 -7.16 -1.38
C PHE A 115 5.96 -7.14 -2.88
N THR A 116 4.69 -7.08 -3.26
CA THR A 116 4.26 -7.03 -4.66
C THR A 116 4.83 -5.80 -5.37
N THR A 117 4.87 -4.65 -4.70
CA THR A 117 5.41 -3.41 -5.25
C THR A 117 6.92 -3.50 -5.47
N VAL A 118 7.67 -4.06 -4.51
CA VAL A 118 9.11 -4.31 -4.66
C VAL A 118 9.38 -5.25 -5.84
N VAL A 119 8.57 -6.30 -6.01
CA VAL A 119 8.68 -7.20 -7.18
C VAL A 119 8.41 -6.45 -8.48
N CYS A 120 7.43 -5.54 -8.52
CA CYS A 120 7.16 -4.70 -9.69
C CYS A 120 8.39 -3.84 -10.06
N PHE A 121 9.05 -3.24 -9.07
CA PHE A 121 10.29 -2.47 -9.29
C PHE A 121 11.46 -3.33 -9.78
N ILE A 122 11.63 -4.53 -9.23
CA ILE A 122 12.70 -5.43 -9.69
C ILE A 122 12.44 -5.85 -11.15
N GLN A 123 11.19 -6.17 -11.48
CA GLN A 123 10.80 -6.56 -12.84
C GLN A 123 10.95 -5.40 -13.83
N SER A 124 10.65 -4.16 -13.44
CA SER A 124 10.88 -2.98 -14.29
C SER A 124 12.36 -2.65 -14.44
N GLU A 125 13.19 -2.91 -13.41
CA GLU A 125 14.62 -2.65 -13.45
C GLU A 125 15.44 -3.72 -14.19
N THR A 126 14.92 -4.94 -14.40
CA THR A 126 15.71 -6.02 -15.02
C THR A 126 15.96 -5.72 -16.51
N PRO A 127 17.18 -5.33 -16.92
CA PRO A 127 17.47 -5.09 -18.33
C PRO A 127 17.51 -6.45 -19.03
N SER A 128 16.80 -6.55 -20.15
CA SER A 128 16.82 -7.70 -21.06
C SER A 128 18.24 -8.20 -21.32
N TRP A 129 18.65 -9.29 -20.67
CA TRP A 129 19.75 -10.12 -21.14
C TRP A 129 19.25 -11.54 -21.41
N LYS A 130 19.21 -11.82 -22.72
CA LYS A 130 19.18 -13.13 -23.40
C LYS A 130 18.00 -14.05 -23.11
N ILE A 131 17.07 -14.07 -24.06
CA ILE A 131 16.80 -15.28 -24.86
C ILE A 131 16.80 -14.84 -26.32
#